data_AF-B0LCK1-F1
#
_entry.id   AF-B0LCK1-F1
#
_cell.length_a   1.000
_cell.length_b   1.000
_cell.length_c   1.000
_cell.angle_alpha   90.00
_cell.angle_beta   90.00
_cell.angle_gamma   90.00
#
_symmetry.space_group_name_H-M   'P 1'
#
loop_
_entity.id
_entity.type
_entity.pdbx_description
1 polymer ?
#
loop_
_entity_poly.entity_id
_entity_poly.type
_entity_poly.pdbx_seq_one_letter_code
_entity_poly.pdbx_strand_id
1 'polypeptide(L)'
;CESVCMHCGKLLMDESNPLFAQAIKIKDPKKRFHAVWSLCKTKMVCEADAPAEDGNDEQIARGGCGNNQPTIRKDGLKLWGTWKKNTDENEQPERRLLTPGEILNVFKHISPEDSYKLGFNDDYARPEWMLITVLPVPPPHVRPSVQVNDTARSEDDLTFKLADIVKYNMSVQKLEMDG
;
A
#
# COMPACT_ATOMS: atom_id res chain seq x y z
N CYS A 1 3.05 -1.70 -3.24
CA CYS A 1 3.38 -0.63 -4.19
C CYS A 1 4.86 -0.38 -4.06
N GLU A 2 5.66 -0.63 -5.10
CA GLU A 2 7.13 -0.45 -5.07
C GLU A 2 7.54 0.95 -5.55
N SER A 3 6.57 1.87 -5.63
CA SER A 3 6.80 3.23 -6.15
C SER A 3 7.03 4.26 -5.04
N VAL A 4 6.67 3.91 -3.80
CA VAL A 4 6.74 4.80 -2.63
C VAL A 4 7.64 4.20 -1.56
N CYS A 5 8.26 5.07 -0.78
CA CYS A 5 9.08 4.69 0.35
C CYS A 5 8.22 4.02 1.43
N MET A 6 8.59 2.80 1.83
CA MET A 6 7.89 2.03 2.87
C MET A 6 8.04 2.61 4.29
N HIS A 7 8.73 3.74 4.45
CA HIS A 7 8.92 4.43 5.72
C HIS A 7 8.24 5.80 5.75
N CYS A 8 8.55 6.70 4.80
CA CYS A 8 8.00 8.05 4.78
C CYS A 8 6.82 8.28 3.81
N GLY A 9 6.43 7.27 3.02
CA GLY A 9 5.29 7.38 2.08
C GLY A 9 5.57 8.20 0.81
N LYS A 10 6.78 8.77 0.66
CA LYS A 10 7.14 9.61 -0.49
C LYS A 10 7.46 8.80 -1.76
N LEU A 11 7.20 9.36 -2.93
CA LEU A 11 7.62 8.76 -4.20
C LEU A 11 9.15 8.56 -4.30
N LEU A 12 9.54 7.38 -4.82
CA LEU A 12 10.93 6.96 -4.94
C LEU A 12 11.66 7.58 -6.14
N MET A 13 10.98 8.35 -6.99
CA MET A 13 11.60 9.25 -7.96
C MET A 13 10.80 10.55 -8.10
N ASP A 14 11.43 11.55 -8.67
CA ASP A 14 10.94 12.91 -8.84
C ASP A 14 11.20 13.41 -10.28
N GLU A 15 10.82 14.65 -10.55
CA GLU A 15 10.96 15.30 -11.86
C GLU A 15 12.40 15.55 -12.30
N SER A 16 13.39 15.36 -11.41
CA SER A 16 14.82 15.42 -11.76
C SER A 16 15.19 14.40 -12.84
N ASN A 17 14.50 13.27 -12.88
CA ASN A 17 14.65 12.27 -13.92
C ASN A 17 13.74 12.62 -15.12
N PRO A 18 14.29 12.87 -16.33
CA PRO A 18 13.50 13.28 -17.49
C PRO A 18 12.48 12.22 -17.91
N LEU A 19 12.76 10.93 -17.70
CA LEU A 19 11.81 9.85 -18.00
C LEU A 19 10.63 9.86 -17.02
N PHE A 20 10.89 10.19 -15.75
CA PHE A 20 9.83 10.33 -14.75
C PHE A 20 8.96 11.57 -15.03
N ALA A 21 9.58 12.70 -15.35
CA ALA A 21 8.88 13.93 -15.74
C ALA A 21 7.98 13.74 -16.98
N GLN A 22 8.37 12.85 -17.91
CA GLN A 22 7.52 12.44 -19.02
C GLN A 22 6.41 11.48 -18.59
N ALA A 23 6.70 10.53 -17.69
CA ALA A 23 5.74 9.55 -17.20
C ALA A 23 4.55 10.20 -16.48
N ILE A 24 4.79 11.20 -15.61
CA ILE A 24 3.72 11.89 -14.87
C ILE A 24 2.77 12.69 -15.77
N LYS A 25 3.23 13.10 -16.96
CA LYS A 25 2.43 13.85 -17.95
C LYS A 25 1.48 12.97 -18.77
N ILE A 26 1.58 11.65 -18.64
CA ILE A 26 0.67 10.72 -19.32
C ILE A 26 -0.76 10.97 -18.82
N LYS A 27 -1.69 11.25 -19.74
CA LYS A 27 -3.09 11.57 -19.43
C LYS A 27 -3.87 10.37 -18.88
N ASP A 28 -3.61 9.18 -19.41
CA ASP A 28 -4.27 7.94 -18.97
C ASP A 28 -3.69 7.50 -17.61
N PRO A 29 -4.48 7.50 -16.52
CA PRO A 29 -3.98 7.20 -15.18
C PRO A 29 -3.37 5.80 -15.04
N LYS A 30 -3.92 4.82 -15.76
CA LYS A 30 -3.44 3.42 -15.71
C LYS A 30 -2.07 3.29 -16.39
N LYS A 31 -1.90 3.94 -17.54
CA LYS A 31 -0.61 3.98 -18.24
C LYS A 31 0.41 4.79 -17.45
N ARG A 32 -0.01 5.92 -16.85
CA ARG A 32 0.82 6.74 -15.96
C ARG A 32 1.34 5.92 -14.78
N PHE A 33 0.46 5.22 -14.06
CA PHE A 33 0.86 4.35 -12.95
C PHE A 33 1.90 3.32 -13.36
N HIS A 34 1.68 2.61 -14.48
CA HIS A 34 2.62 1.60 -14.95
C HIS A 34 3.99 2.20 -15.33
N ALA A 35 4.01 3.36 -15.99
CA ALA A 35 5.24 4.04 -16.36
C ALA A 35 6.02 4.49 -15.12
N VAL A 36 5.35 5.13 -14.15
CA VAL A 36 5.93 5.55 -12.87
C VAL A 36 6.44 4.34 -12.07
N TRP A 37 5.64 3.28 -11.93
CA TRP A 37 6.04 2.07 -11.22
C TRP A 37 7.25 1.38 -11.85
N SER A 38 7.28 1.25 -13.18
CA SER A 38 8.41 0.58 -13.87
C SER A 38 9.73 1.31 -13.66
N LEU A 39 9.65 2.63 -13.44
CA LEU A 39 10.76 3.51 -13.16
C LEU A 39 11.17 3.45 -11.68
N CYS A 40 10.21 3.44 -10.75
CA CYS A 40 10.50 3.45 -9.31
C CYS A 40 10.89 2.08 -8.74
N LYS A 41 10.41 0.95 -9.30
CA LYS A 41 10.67 -0.40 -8.76
C LYS A 41 12.15 -0.78 -8.69
N THR A 42 13.00 -0.11 -9.46
CA THR A 42 14.46 -0.35 -9.49
C THR A 42 15.19 0.42 -8.39
N LYS A 43 14.54 1.44 -7.79
CA LYS A 43 15.13 2.24 -6.72
C LYS A 43 14.97 1.50 -5.38
N MET A 44 16.11 1.07 -4.85
CA MET A 44 16.18 0.34 -3.57
C MET A 44 16.56 1.23 -2.38
N VAL A 45 16.65 2.55 -2.58
CA VAL A 45 16.99 3.53 -1.53
C VAL A 45 16.12 4.77 -1.71
N CYS A 46 15.56 5.29 -0.62
CA CYS A 46 14.87 6.58 -0.61
C CYS A 46 15.92 7.70 -0.50
N GLU A 47 16.33 8.26 -1.64
CA GLU A 47 17.36 9.31 -1.70
C GLU A 47 16.96 10.51 -0.83
N ALA A 48 17.76 10.80 0.20
CA ALA A 48 17.70 12.03 0.97
C ALA A 48 18.66 13.05 0.34
N ASP A 49 18.28 14.32 0.31
CA ASP A 49 19.22 15.35 -0.13
C ASP A 49 20.33 15.52 0.92
N ALA A 50 21.51 15.92 0.46
CA ALA A 50 22.55 16.40 1.36
C ALA A 50 22.01 17.63 2.11
N PRO A 51 22.35 17.80 3.41
CA PRO A 51 22.09 19.05 4.09
C PRO A 51 22.75 20.18 3.29
N ALA A 52 22.04 21.28 3.06
CA ALA A 52 22.55 22.40 2.30
C ALA A 52 23.88 22.88 2.90
N GLU A 53 24.98 22.66 2.18
CA GLU A 53 26.24 23.34 2.51
C GLU A 53 26.11 24.80 2.10
N ASP A 54 26.59 25.69 2.96
CA ASP A 54 26.43 27.13 2.88
C ASP A 54 26.65 27.69 1.46
N GLY A 55 25.58 28.22 0.86
CA GLY A 55 25.67 29.46 0.11
C GLY A 55 25.53 29.44 -1.40
N ASN A 56 25.39 28.31 -2.12
CA ASN A 56 25.11 28.41 -3.57
C ASN A 56 24.61 27.12 -4.24
N ASP A 57 23.35 26.74 -4.05
CA ASP A 57 22.57 26.10 -5.12
C ASP A 57 21.08 26.10 -4.77
N GLU A 58 20.24 26.63 -5.66
CA GLU A 58 18.77 26.53 -5.61
C GLU A 58 18.30 25.11 -5.99
N GLN A 59 19.00 24.06 -5.54
CA GLN A 59 18.55 22.69 -5.75
C GLN A 59 17.37 22.42 -4.81
N ILE A 60 16.18 22.30 -5.40
CA ILE A 60 14.93 21.96 -4.72
C ILE A 60 15.14 20.62 -4.01
N ALA A 61 15.27 20.66 -2.68
CA ALA A 61 15.46 19.47 -1.87
C ALA A 61 14.28 18.50 -2.07
N ARG A 62 14.60 17.32 -2.60
CA ARG A 62 13.65 16.24 -2.83
C ARG A 62 13.03 15.72 -1.54
N GLY A 63 13.68 15.79 -0.37
CA GLY A 63 13.18 15.49 0.97
C GLY A 63 12.85 14.02 1.24
N GLY A 64 13.73 13.08 0.85
CA GLY A 64 13.63 11.66 1.23
C GLY A 64 14.24 11.33 2.60
N CYS A 65 14.09 10.09 3.07
CA CYS A 65 14.48 9.69 4.43
C CYS A 65 15.74 8.79 4.52
N GLY A 66 16.39 8.49 3.39
CA GLY A 66 17.64 7.69 3.36
C GLY A 66 17.45 6.17 3.53
N ASN A 67 16.26 5.69 3.87
CA ASN A 67 16.03 4.28 4.19
C ASN A 67 16.03 3.37 2.96
N ASN A 68 16.58 2.16 3.14
CA ASN A 68 16.55 1.09 2.15
C ASN A 68 15.12 0.57 1.93
N GLN A 69 14.81 0.29 0.67
CA GLN A 69 13.53 -0.25 0.24
C GLN A 69 13.60 -1.77 0.10
N PRO A 70 12.54 -2.49 0.50
CA PRO A 70 12.48 -3.92 0.32
C PRO A 70 12.19 -4.30 -1.13
N THR A 71 12.70 -5.45 -1.55
CA THR A 71 12.07 -6.19 -2.66
C THR A 71 10.82 -6.89 -2.14
N ILE A 72 9.66 -6.60 -2.73
CA ILE A 72 8.38 -7.13 -2.26
C ILE A 72 7.98 -8.38 -3.08
N ARG A 73 7.59 -9.45 -2.39
CA ARG A 73 7.08 -10.69 -3.01
C ARG A 73 5.73 -11.07 -2.41
N LYS A 74 4.79 -11.48 -3.28
CA LYS A 74 3.48 -11.99 -2.87
C LYS A 74 3.55 -13.49 -2.63
N ASP A 75 3.02 -13.92 -1.50
CA ASP A 75 2.91 -15.33 -1.10
C ASP A 75 1.50 -15.56 -0.53
N GLY A 76 0.62 -16.18 -1.34
CA GLY A 76 -0.81 -16.29 -1.02
C GLY A 76 -1.47 -14.92 -0.82
N LEU A 77 -1.97 -14.68 0.40
CA LEU A 77 -2.59 -13.42 0.83
C LEU A 77 -1.61 -12.50 1.60
N LYS A 78 -0.33 -12.87 1.69
CA LYS A 78 0.69 -12.13 2.44
C LYS A 78 1.69 -11.47 1.49
N LEU A 79 2.32 -10.40 1.97
CA LEU A 79 3.41 -9.72 1.29
C LEU A 79 4.67 -9.84 2.14
N TRP A 80 5.76 -10.32 1.55
CA TRP A 80 7.07 -10.41 2.20
C TRP A 80 8.00 -9.35 1.62
N GLY A 81 8.64 -8.57 2.48
CA GLY A 81 9.70 -7.65 2.10
C GLY A 81 11.07 -8.26 2.40
N THR A 82 12.02 -8.08 1.48
CA THR A 82 13.41 -8.49 1.67
C THR A 82 14.33 -7.28 1.51
N TRP A 83 15.08 -6.94 2.58
CA TRP A 83 16.06 -5.86 2.59
C TRP A 83 17.46 -6.45 2.41
N LYS A 84 18.20 -5.88 1.46
CA LYS A 84 19.62 -6.15 1.26
C LYS A 84 20.40 -4.98 1.86
N LYS A 85 21.35 -5.24 2.75
CA LYS A 85 22.32 -4.22 3.19
C LYS A 85 23.44 -4.18 2.17
N ASN A 86 23.83 -2.99 1.72
CA ASN A 86 24.85 -2.79 0.69
C ASN A 86 26.28 -2.96 1.20
N THR A 87 26.47 -3.27 2.49
CA THR A 87 27.77 -3.07 3.16
C THR A 87 28.62 -4.34 3.26
N ASP A 88 28.06 -5.55 3.12
CA ASP A 88 28.85 -6.80 3.13
C ASP A 88 28.15 -7.94 2.36
N GLU A 89 28.88 -8.63 1.47
CA GLU A 89 28.37 -9.79 0.72
C GLU A 89 28.00 -11.00 1.62
N ASN A 90 28.47 -10.99 2.87
CA ASN A 90 28.25 -12.08 3.83
C ASN A 90 27.02 -11.88 4.74
N GLU A 91 26.35 -10.73 4.72
CA GLU A 91 25.15 -10.52 5.52
C GLU A 91 23.92 -11.13 4.84
N GLN A 92 23.22 -12.03 5.54
CA GLN A 92 21.98 -12.59 5.04
C GLN A 92 20.91 -11.50 4.91
N PRO A 93 20.16 -11.49 3.79
CA PRO A 93 19.12 -10.50 3.58
C PRO A 93 18.00 -10.66 4.61
N GLU A 94 17.58 -9.55 5.20
CA GLU A 94 16.50 -9.54 6.18
C GLU A 94 15.16 -9.71 5.45
N ARG A 95 14.44 -10.80 5.74
CA ARG A 95 13.10 -11.06 5.21
C ARG A 95 12.08 -10.94 6.33
N ARG A 96 11.11 -10.04 6.18
CA ARG A 96 10.00 -9.88 7.13
C ARG A 96 8.65 -9.79 6.42
N LEU A 97 7.60 -10.17 7.16
CA LEU A 97 6.22 -10.02 6.71
C LEU A 97 5.85 -8.53 6.75
N LEU A 98 5.26 -8.03 5.67
CA LEU A 98 4.67 -6.69 5.63
C LEU A 98 3.22 -6.80 6.11
N THR A 99 2.95 -6.21 7.27
CA THR A 99 1.61 -6.26 7.84
C THR A 99 0.66 -5.28 7.13
N PRO A 100 -0.65 -5.57 7.06
CA PRO A 100 -1.62 -4.62 6.51
C PRO A 100 -1.61 -3.26 7.22
N GLY A 101 -1.38 -3.26 8.55
CA GLY A 101 -1.30 -2.03 9.34
C GLY A 101 -0.13 -1.13 8.93
N GLU A 102 1.05 -1.69 8.71
CA GLU A 102 2.21 -0.94 8.20
C GLU A 102 1.93 -0.35 6.81
N ILE A 103 1.37 -1.16 5.89
CA ILE A 103 1.05 -0.70 4.53
C ILE A 103 0.01 0.42 4.57
N LEU A 104 -1.03 0.27 5.41
CA LEU A 104 -2.04 1.31 5.61
C LEU A 104 -1.41 2.61 6.12
N ASN A 105 -0.49 2.53 7.08
CA ASN A 105 0.19 3.70 7.61
C ASN A 105 1.00 4.40 6.51
N VAL A 106 1.79 3.64 5.72
CA VAL A 106 2.55 4.18 4.59
C VAL A 106 1.62 4.85 3.57
N PHE A 107 0.49 4.22 3.22
CA PHE A 107 -0.44 4.76 2.23
C PHE A 107 -1.09 6.07 2.70
N LYS A 108 -1.39 6.20 4.00
CA LYS A 108 -1.87 7.46 4.59
C LYS A 108 -0.85 8.60 4.54
N HIS A 109 0.45 8.29 4.53
CA HIS A 109 1.52 9.28 4.45
C HIS A 109 1.82 9.72 3.01
N ILE A 110 1.24 9.09 2.00
CA ILE A 110 1.38 9.52 0.60
C ILE A 110 0.70 10.89 0.46
N SER A 111 1.42 11.90 -0.02
CA SER A 111 0.86 13.23 -0.24
C SER A 111 -0.18 13.20 -1.37
N PRO A 112 -1.17 14.12 -1.37
CA PRO A 112 -2.13 14.22 -2.48
C PRO A 112 -1.47 14.44 -3.85
N GLU A 113 -0.34 15.15 -3.87
CA GLU A 113 0.45 15.38 -5.08
C GLU A 113 1.08 14.07 -5.61
N ASP A 114 1.71 13.28 -4.73
CA ASP A 114 2.31 11.99 -5.09
C ASP A 114 1.22 10.98 -5.49
N SER A 115 0.08 11.00 -4.80
CA SER A 115 -1.11 10.22 -5.14
C SER A 115 -1.58 10.52 -6.58
N TYR A 116 -1.65 11.80 -6.95
CA TYR A 116 -2.02 12.20 -8.30
C TYR A 116 -0.96 11.78 -9.33
N LYS A 117 0.33 11.95 -9.04
CA LYS A 117 1.45 11.50 -9.91
C LYS A 117 1.39 10.00 -10.18
N LEU A 118 1.00 9.20 -9.18
CA LEU A 118 0.78 7.76 -9.33
C LEU A 118 -0.45 7.42 -10.20
N GLY A 119 -1.39 8.34 -10.39
CA GLY A 119 -2.64 8.06 -11.12
C GLY A 119 -3.85 7.80 -10.24
N PHE A 120 -3.75 8.05 -8.93
CA PHE A 120 -4.89 8.01 -8.03
C PHE A 120 -5.64 9.35 -8.03
N ASN A 121 -6.84 9.33 -7.45
CA ASN A 121 -7.67 10.52 -7.28
C ASN A 121 -7.96 10.66 -5.78
N ASP A 122 -7.68 11.83 -5.21
CA ASP A 122 -7.78 12.04 -3.76
C ASP A 122 -9.23 12.04 -3.24
N ASP A 123 -10.19 12.41 -4.09
CA ASP A 123 -11.61 12.49 -3.71
C ASP A 123 -12.32 11.12 -3.82
N TYR A 124 -11.90 10.28 -4.78
CA TYR A 124 -12.65 9.07 -5.15
C TYR A 124 -11.87 7.77 -5.02
N ALA A 125 -10.54 7.81 -4.98
CA ALA A 125 -9.72 6.61 -5.07
C ALA A 125 -8.38 6.77 -4.35
N ARG A 126 -8.40 7.11 -3.06
CA ARG A 126 -7.18 7.21 -2.25
C ARG A 126 -6.53 5.83 -2.06
N PRO A 127 -5.18 5.74 -2.09
CA PRO A 127 -4.50 4.45 -1.98
C PRO A 127 -4.84 3.66 -0.71
N GLU A 128 -5.02 4.33 0.43
CA GLU A 128 -5.36 3.66 1.69
C GLU A 128 -6.71 2.93 1.65
N TRP A 129 -7.63 3.30 0.76
CA TRP A 129 -8.95 2.67 0.65
C TRP A 129 -8.90 1.29 0.00
N MET A 130 -7.74 0.90 -0.55
CA MET A 130 -7.49 -0.48 -0.97
C MET A 130 -7.45 -1.45 0.21
N LEU A 131 -7.21 -0.96 1.44
CA LEU A 131 -7.22 -1.75 2.66
C LEU A 131 -8.57 -1.58 3.38
N ILE A 132 -9.29 -2.70 3.54
CA ILE A 132 -10.60 -2.71 4.20
C ILE A 132 -10.41 -2.63 5.71
N THR A 133 -10.79 -1.50 6.31
CA THR A 133 -10.87 -1.31 7.77
C THR A 133 -12.31 -1.42 8.28
N VAL A 134 -13.28 -1.05 7.45
CA VAL A 134 -14.71 -1.17 7.71
C VAL A 134 -15.32 -1.95 6.55
N LEU A 135 -15.82 -3.16 6.83
CA LEU A 135 -16.47 -3.99 5.83
C LEU A 135 -17.96 -3.62 5.75
N PRO A 136 -18.47 -3.11 4.61
CA PRO A 136 -19.89 -2.79 4.47
C PRO A 136 -20.72 -4.08 4.48
N VAL A 137 -21.79 -4.09 5.28
CA VAL A 137 -22.72 -5.23 5.35
C VAL A 137 -23.91 -4.96 4.42
N PRO A 138 -24.13 -5.78 3.38
CA PRO A 138 -25.23 -5.57 2.45
C PRO A 138 -26.61 -5.80 3.10
N PRO A 139 -27.65 -5.07 2.68
CA PRO A 139 -29.01 -5.21 3.19
C PRO A 139 -29.66 -6.53 2.75
N PRO A 140 -30.72 -7.01 3.41
CA PRO A 140 -31.39 -8.29 3.11
C PRO A 140 -31.81 -8.47 1.65
N HIS A 141 -32.16 -7.39 0.94
CA HIS A 141 -32.52 -7.44 -0.49
C HIS A 141 -31.38 -7.96 -1.39
N VAL A 142 -30.13 -7.81 -0.93
CA VAL A 142 -28.92 -8.28 -1.64
C VAL A 142 -28.48 -9.67 -1.13
N ARG A 143 -29.01 -10.12 0.01
CA ARG A 143 -28.73 -11.43 0.64
C ARG A 143 -30.06 -12.13 1.03
N PRO A 144 -30.90 -12.47 0.05
CA PRO A 144 -32.27 -12.93 0.31
C PRO A 144 -32.31 -14.31 0.96
N SER A 145 -33.17 -14.50 1.94
CA SER A 145 -33.42 -15.83 2.53
C SER A 145 -34.53 -16.56 1.78
N VAL A 146 -34.38 -17.87 1.59
CA VAL A 146 -35.40 -18.75 1.01
C VAL A 146 -36.09 -19.54 2.12
N GLN A 147 -37.41 -19.48 2.19
CA GLN A 147 -38.20 -20.39 3.02
C GLN A 147 -38.51 -21.65 2.21
N VAL A 148 -38.09 -22.81 2.71
CA VAL A 148 -38.29 -24.09 2.02
C VAL A 148 -39.60 -24.76 2.47
N ASN A 149 -40.02 -24.54 3.72
CA ASN A 149 -41.29 -24.93 4.33
C ASN A 149 -41.56 -24.03 5.56
N ASP A 150 -42.73 -24.11 6.22
CA ASP A 150 -43.09 -23.30 7.41
C ASP A 150 -42.09 -23.40 8.59
N THR A 151 -41.26 -24.44 8.64
CA THR A 151 -40.27 -24.68 9.70
C THR A 151 -38.81 -24.54 9.28
N ALA A 152 -38.52 -24.44 7.98
CA ALA A 152 -37.14 -24.47 7.47
C ALA A 152 -36.82 -23.20 6.66
N ARG A 153 -35.91 -22.39 7.23
CA ARG A 153 -35.36 -21.19 6.59
C ARG A 153 -33.93 -21.46 6.16
N SER A 154 -33.64 -21.19 4.88
CA SER A 154 -32.31 -21.23 4.31
C SER A 154 -31.85 -19.80 4.04
N GLU A 155 -30.77 -19.39 4.70
CA GLU A 155 -30.17 -18.07 4.48
C GLU A 155 -29.28 -18.08 3.24
N ASP A 156 -29.04 -16.90 2.67
CA ASP A 156 -28.09 -16.73 1.58
C ASP A 156 -26.65 -17.05 1.99
N ASP A 157 -25.83 -17.56 1.07
CA ASP A 157 -24.42 -17.88 1.30
C ASP A 157 -23.59 -16.67 1.78
N LEU A 158 -23.92 -15.46 1.33
CA LEU A 158 -23.27 -14.24 1.82
C LEU A 158 -23.54 -14.04 3.32
N THR A 159 -24.75 -14.34 3.79
CA THR A 159 -25.08 -14.24 5.22
C THR A 159 -24.24 -15.21 6.04
N PHE A 160 -24.05 -16.45 5.56
CA PHE A 160 -23.20 -17.43 6.23
C PHE A 160 -21.73 -16.99 6.27
N LYS A 161 -21.17 -16.48 5.16
CA LYS A 161 -19.78 -16.00 5.14
C LYS A 161 -19.55 -14.74 5.97
N LEU A 162 -20.51 -13.83 6.02
CA LEU A 162 -20.44 -12.67 6.92
C LEU A 162 -20.46 -13.11 8.39
N ALA A 163 -21.26 -14.11 8.75
CA ALA A 163 -21.26 -14.67 10.10
C ALA A 163 -19.91 -15.29 10.46
N ASP A 164 -19.29 -16.05 9.55
CA ASP A 164 -17.93 -16.59 9.72
C ASP A 164 -16.91 -15.46 9.96
N ILE A 165 -16.91 -14.42 9.12
CA ILE A 165 -16.01 -13.26 9.23
C ILE A 165 -16.14 -12.61 10.62
N VAL A 166 -17.36 -12.34 11.07
CA VAL A 166 -17.61 -11.73 12.39
C VAL A 166 -17.10 -12.63 13.51
N LYS A 167 -17.37 -13.94 13.44
CA LYS A 167 -16.92 -14.90 14.45
C LYS A 167 -15.39 -14.92 14.59
N TYR A 168 -14.67 -14.97 13.48
CA TYR A 168 -13.21 -14.94 13.49
C TYR A 168 -12.67 -13.58 13.98
N ASN A 169 -13.29 -12.47 13.57
CA ASN A 169 -12.90 -11.14 14.03
C ASN A 169 -13.02 -11.01 15.56
N MET A 170 -14.13 -11.47 16.14
CA MET A 170 -14.31 -11.48 17.60
C MET A 170 -13.30 -12.40 18.31
N SER A 171 -12.93 -13.52 17.69
CA SER A 171 -11.91 -14.42 18.25
C SER A 171 -10.53 -13.77 18.29
N VAL A 172 -10.13 -13.08 17.21
CA VAL A 172 -8.86 -12.35 17.15
C VAL A 172 -8.84 -11.25 18.19
N GLN A 173 -9.91 -10.45 18.28
CA GLN A 173 -10.01 -9.36 19.25
C GLN A 173 -9.86 -9.84 20.71
N LYS A 174 -10.42 -11.02 21.05
CA LYS A 174 -10.25 -11.59 22.40
C LYS A 174 -8.80 -11.99 22.67
N LEU A 175 -8.15 -12.66 21.71
CA LEU A 175 -6.75 -13.07 21.86
C LEU A 175 -5.81 -11.86 22.01
N GLU A 176 -6.06 -10.77 21.29
CA GLU A 176 -5.28 -9.53 21.43
C GLU A 176 -5.46 -8.86 22.80
N MET A 177 -6.62 -9.05 23.46
CA MET A 177 -6.85 -8.54 24.82
C MET A 177 -6.21 -9.42 25.90
N ASP A 178 -6.13 -10.73 25.66
CA ASP A 178 -5.63 -11.71 26.63
C ASP A 178 -4.08 -11.84 26.59
N GLY A 179 -3.41 -11.39 25.53
CA GLY A 179 -1.94 -11.33 25.40
C GLY A 179 -1.37 -12.28 24.36
#